data_AF-A0A1S1WV89-F1
#
_entry.id   AF-A0A1S1WV89-F1
#
_cell.length_a   1.000
_cell.length_b   1.000
_cell.length_c   1.000
_cell.angle_alpha   90.00
_cell.angle_beta   90.00
_cell.angle_gamma   90.00
#
_symmetry.space_group_name_H-M   'P 1'
#
loop_
_entity.id
_entity.type
_entity.pdbx_description
1 polymer ?
#
loop_
_entity_poly.entity_id
_entity_poly.type
_entity_poly.pdbx_seq_one_letter_code
_entity_poly.pdbx_strand_id
1 'polypeptide(L)'
;MKPQCGRLPPAEDFNRHSRLIDQLQRYSVTLADEYAMTLDPVVDSYYLLETAVNKYPDLLEQLAQLRGMGTGALSARSLTPQQTGEIQARLAVVAEARRHLQNNIATAARFNPAIAAEMQNALDQTNAGIRVLHDALLRDVLDRHFATTPEHFFDRTTRLIDVGYQ
;
A
#
# COMPACT_ATOMS: atom_id res chain seq x y z
N MET A 1 24.39 -10.50 29.83
CA MET A 1 24.32 -10.89 28.41
C MET A 1 23.98 -9.65 27.60
N LYS A 2 24.91 -9.17 26.75
CA LYS A 2 24.58 -8.11 25.79
C LYS A 2 23.74 -8.74 24.67
N PRO A 3 22.59 -8.18 24.27
CA PRO A 3 21.87 -8.69 23.12
C PRO A 3 22.74 -8.43 21.89
N GLN A 4 23.23 -9.49 21.26
CA GLN A 4 23.80 -9.42 19.93
C GLN A 4 22.65 -9.08 18.99
N CYS A 5 22.51 -7.81 18.62
CA CYS A 5 21.74 -7.44 17.44
C CYS A 5 22.57 -7.88 16.23
N GLY A 6 22.48 -9.17 15.88
CA GLY A 6 22.97 -9.66 14.60
C GLY A 6 22.14 -8.99 13.52
N ARG A 7 22.78 -8.18 12.67
CA ARG A 7 22.13 -7.52 11.54
C ARG A 7 21.55 -8.61 10.62
N LEU A 8 20.23 -8.74 10.59
CA LEU A 8 19.56 -9.72 9.74
C LEU A 8 19.89 -9.43 8.26
N PRO A 9 19.91 -10.47 7.40
CA PRO A 9 19.94 -10.27 5.96
C PRO A 9 18.79 -9.36 5.52
N PRO A 10 19.00 -8.40 4.57
CA PRO A 10 17.98 -7.41 4.20
C PRO A 10 16.62 -8.01 3.81
N ALA A 11 16.62 -9.14 3.09
CA ALA A 11 15.38 -9.82 2.71
C ALA A 11 14.64 -10.44 3.91
N GLU A 12 15.39 -10.96 4.89
CA GLU A 12 14.79 -11.52 6.11
C GLU A 12 14.21 -10.41 6.98
N ASP A 13 14.93 -9.30 7.12
CA ASP A 13 14.47 -8.12 7.85
C ASP A 13 13.18 -7.55 7.25
N PHE A 14 13.16 -7.35 5.92
CA PHE A 14 11.99 -6.92 5.17
C PHE A 14 10.78 -7.85 5.37
N ASN A 15 10.99 -9.16 5.30
CA ASN A 15 9.94 -10.15 5.50
C ASN A 15 9.42 -10.17 6.95
N ARG A 16 10.28 -9.93 7.95
CA ARG A 16 9.87 -9.80 9.36
C ARG A 16 9.02 -8.56 9.57
N HIS A 17 9.40 -7.43 8.99
CA HIS A 17 8.61 -6.20 9.04
C HIS A 17 7.23 -6.39 8.38
N SER A 18 7.18 -7.00 7.20
CA SER A 18 5.91 -7.28 6.50
C SER A 18 4.96 -8.15 7.34
N ARG A 19 5.49 -9.18 8.02
CA ARG A 19 4.69 -10.02 8.93
C ARG A 19 4.17 -9.27 10.15
N LEU A 20 4.98 -8.37 10.72
CA LEU A 20 4.55 -7.55 11.85
C LEU A 20 3.41 -6.60 11.45
N ILE A 21 3.50 -5.99 10.27
CA ILE A 21 2.45 -5.11 9.73
C ILE A 21 1.15 -5.89 9.54
N ASP A 22 1.20 -7.07 8.94
CA ASP A 22 0.06 -7.98 8.78
C ASP A 22 -0.57 -8.39 10.14
N GLN A 23 0.25 -8.62 11.17
CA GLN A 23 -0.26 -8.85 12.53
C GLN A 23 -0.99 -7.64 13.12
N LEU A 24 -0.46 -6.43 12.93
CA LEU A 24 -1.07 -5.19 13.42
C LEU A 24 -2.38 -4.88 12.67
N GLN A 25 -2.43 -5.07 11.37
CA GLN A 25 -3.63 -4.90 10.56
C GLN A 25 -4.74 -5.84 11.02
N ARG A 26 -4.45 -7.14 11.22
CA ARG A 26 -5.42 -8.09 11.78
C ARG A 26 -5.90 -7.71 13.18
N TYR A 27 -5.02 -7.17 14.01
CA TYR A 27 -5.39 -6.70 15.34
C TYR A 27 -6.34 -5.49 15.26
N SER A 28 -6.12 -4.56 14.33
CA SER A 28 -7.01 -3.42 14.10
C SER A 28 -8.43 -3.86 13.69
N VAL A 29 -8.53 -4.88 12.83
CA VAL A 29 -9.83 -5.47 12.47
C VAL A 29 -10.50 -6.10 13.69
N THR A 30 -9.74 -6.84 14.50
CA THR A 30 -10.26 -7.47 15.73
C THR A 30 -10.82 -6.43 16.71
N LEU A 31 -10.14 -5.30 16.88
CA LEU A 31 -10.63 -4.20 17.71
C LEU A 31 -11.92 -3.58 17.15
N ALA A 32 -11.99 -3.34 15.84
CA ALA A 32 -13.20 -2.80 15.22
C ALA A 32 -14.42 -3.71 15.42
N ASP A 33 -14.22 -5.03 15.37
CA ASP A 33 -15.25 -6.02 15.68
C ASP A 33 -15.63 -6.04 17.16
N GLU A 34 -14.65 -5.97 18.07
CA GLU A 34 -14.88 -5.96 19.52
C GLU A 34 -15.73 -4.75 19.97
N TYR A 35 -15.51 -3.59 19.37
CA TYR A 35 -16.31 -2.39 19.61
C TYR A 35 -17.58 -2.32 18.75
N ALA A 36 -17.94 -3.40 18.04
CA ALA A 36 -19.10 -3.51 17.16
C ALA A 36 -19.18 -2.41 16.09
N MET A 37 -18.06 -1.80 15.74
CA MET A 37 -18.01 -0.73 14.74
C MET A 37 -18.35 -1.27 13.34
N THR A 38 -18.05 -2.54 13.08
CA THR A 38 -18.43 -3.25 11.84
C THR A 38 -19.93 -3.52 11.73
N LEU A 39 -20.70 -3.31 12.81
CA LEU A 39 -22.17 -3.40 12.84
C LEU A 39 -22.85 -2.03 12.81
N ASP A 40 -22.14 -0.94 12.48
CA ASP A 40 -22.75 0.39 12.34
C ASP A 40 -23.89 0.32 11.30
N PRO A 41 -25.15 0.60 11.69
CA PRO A 41 -26.28 0.54 10.77
C PRO A 41 -26.27 1.68 9.74
N VAL A 42 -25.44 2.72 9.95
CA VAL A 42 -25.33 3.86 9.05
C VAL A 42 -24.31 3.55 7.95
N VAL A 43 -24.81 3.52 6.72
CA VAL A 43 -24.07 2.98 5.56
C VAL A 43 -22.77 3.75 5.28
N ASP A 44 -22.79 5.08 5.32
CA ASP A 44 -21.58 5.89 5.10
C ASP A 44 -20.51 5.62 6.15
N SER A 45 -20.88 5.62 7.45
CA SER A 45 -19.96 5.31 8.55
C SER A 45 -19.34 3.92 8.42
N TYR A 46 -20.14 2.91 8.07
CA TYR A 46 -19.63 1.56 7.82
C TYR A 46 -18.57 1.53 6.70
N TYR A 47 -18.85 2.13 5.55
CA TYR A 47 -17.91 2.13 4.42
C TYR A 47 -16.66 2.98 4.69
N LEU A 48 -16.77 4.04 5.49
CA LEU A 48 -15.63 4.82 5.96
C LEU A 48 -14.76 4.02 6.93
N LEU A 49 -15.37 3.31 7.88
CA LEU A 49 -14.66 2.42 8.80
C LEU A 49 -13.93 1.31 8.05
N GLU A 50 -14.62 0.61 7.16
CA GLU A 50 -14.04 -0.45 6.32
C GLU A 50 -12.85 0.10 5.50
N THR A 51 -12.95 1.33 5.03
CA THR A 51 -11.85 2.01 4.32
C THR A 51 -10.67 2.27 5.24
N ALA A 52 -10.89 2.89 6.40
CA ALA A 52 -9.83 3.33 7.32
C ALA A 52 -9.14 2.16 8.02
N VAL A 53 -9.88 1.12 8.41
CA VAL A 53 -9.37 0.00 9.22
C VAL A 53 -8.80 -1.13 8.36
N ASN A 54 -9.34 -1.33 7.15
CA ASN A 54 -9.04 -2.51 6.35
C ASN A 54 -8.46 -2.12 4.99
N LYS A 55 -9.25 -1.50 4.11
CA LYS A 55 -8.86 -1.35 2.69
C LYS A 55 -7.66 -0.45 2.47
N TYR A 56 -7.57 0.66 3.19
CA TYR A 56 -6.51 1.63 2.99
C TYR A 56 -5.17 1.15 3.60
N PRO A 57 -5.12 0.62 4.84
CA PRO A 57 -3.90 -0.01 5.36
C PRO A 57 -3.35 -1.12 4.46
N ASP A 58 -4.22 -1.99 3.92
CA ASP A 58 -3.81 -3.06 3.00
C ASP A 58 -3.17 -2.49 1.74
N LEU A 59 -3.79 -1.48 1.13
CA LEU A 59 -3.25 -0.82 -0.05
C LEU A 59 -1.87 -0.20 0.22
N LEU A 60 -1.71 0.51 1.34
CA LEU A 60 -0.44 1.15 1.71
C LEU A 60 0.67 0.12 1.90
N GLU A 61 0.39 -1.04 2.50
CA GLU A 61 1.38 -2.10 2.65
C GLU A 61 1.80 -2.70 1.31
N GLN A 62 0.87 -2.91 0.38
CA GLN A 62 1.22 -3.38 -0.97
C GLN A 62 2.13 -2.37 -1.70
N LEU A 63 1.85 -1.08 -1.55
CA LEU A 63 2.69 -0.01 -2.10
C LEU A 63 4.08 0.02 -1.44
N ALA A 64 4.15 -0.17 -0.12
CA ALA A 64 5.40 -0.25 0.63
C ALA A 64 6.24 -1.44 0.20
N GLN A 65 5.61 -2.58 -0.08
CA GLN A 65 6.32 -3.77 -0.56
C GLN A 65 6.83 -3.60 -1.99
N LEU A 66 6.03 -3.01 -2.88
CA LEU A 66 6.46 -2.62 -4.23
C LEU A 66 7.62 -1.63 -4.21
N ARG A 67 7.61 -0.66 -3.28
CA ARG A 67 8.74 0.25 -3.05
C ARG A 67 10.01 -0.53 -2.70
N GLY A 68 9.93 -1.46 -1.75
CA GLY A 68 11.08 -2.28 -1.33
C GLY A 68 11.65 -3.11 -2.48
N MET A 69 10.77 -3.80 -3.22
CA MET A 69 11.15 -4.61 -4.38
C MET A 69 11.78 -3.78 -5.50
N GLY A 70 11.16 -2.65 -5.86
CA GLY A 70 11.67 -1.75 -6.90
C GLY A 70 13.01 -1.13 -6.51
N THR A 71 13.16 -0.66 -5.27
CA THR A 71 14.42 -0.10 -4.76
C THR A 71 15.54 -1.14 -4.79
N GLY A 72 15.25 -2.38 -4.35
CA GLY A 72 16.21 -3.49 -4.40
C GLY A 72 16.64 -3.82 -5.83
N ALA A 73 15.70 -3.90 -6.76
CA ALA A 73 15.98 -4.16 -8.17
C ALA A 73 16.82 -3.06 -8.83
N LEU A 74 16.50 -1.79 -8.59
CA LEU A 74 17.27 -0.64 -9.07
C LEU A 74 18.70 -0.64 -8.49
N SER A 75 18.85 -0.99 -7.21
CA SER A 75 20.15 -1.04 -6.52
C SER A 75 21.03 -2.15 -7.08
N ALA A 76 20.44 -3.32 -7.33
CA ALA A 76 21.13 -4.47 -7.91
C ALA A 76 21.29 -4.39 -9.44
N ARG A 77 20.60 -3.44 -10.10
CA ARG A 77 20.47 -3.32 -11.57
C ARG A 77 20.15 -4.66 -12.25
N SER A 78 19.33 -5.46 -11.59
CA SER A 78 18.99 -6.80 -12.03
C SER A 78 17.68 -7.27 -11.41
N LEU A 79 17.05 -8.23 -12.08
CA LEU A 79 15.77 -8.78 -11.68
C LEU A 79 15.67 -10.24 -12.12
N THR A 80 15.49 -11.14 -11.15
CA THR A 80 15.28 -12.56 -11.43
C THR A 80 13.88 -12.80 -11.98
N PRO A 81 13.62 -13.93 -12.67
CA PRO A 81 12.27 -14.29 -13.11
C PRO A 81 11.27 -14.35 -11.95
N GLN A 82 11.69 -14.85 -10.79
CA GLN A 82 10.87 -14.89 -9.59
C GLN A 82 10.49 -13.48 -9.12
N GLN A 83 11.47 -12.58 -8.97
CA GLN A 83 11.22 -11.19 -8.57
C GLN A 83 10.30 -10.47 -9.57
N THR A 84 10.40 -10.81 -10.86
CA THR A 84 9.54 -10.24 -11.93
C THR A 84 8.08 -10.64 -11.67
N GLY A 85 7.84 -11.93 -11.43
CA GLY A 85 6.51 -12.45 -11.13
C GLY A 85 5.93 -11.88 -9.83
N GLU A 86 6.76 -11.72 -8.79
CA GLU A 86 6.34 -11.12 -7.52
C GLU A 86 5.88 -9.67 -7.67
N ILE A 87 6.63 -8.84 -8.42
CA ILE A 87 6.24 -7.45 -8.70
C ILE A 87 4.94 -7.42 -9.51
N GLN A 88 4.82 -8.23 -10.56
CA GLN A 88 3.62 -8.28 -11.40
C GLN A 88 2.38 -8.70 -10.62
N ALA A 89 2.49 -9.73 -9.77
CA ALA A 89 1.41 -10.19 -8.91
C ALA A 89 0.96 -9.07 -7.95
N ARG A 90 1.90 -8.34 -7.35
CA ARG A 90 1.58 -7.23 -6.45
C ARG A 90 0.95 -6.04 -7.15
N LEU A 91 1.38 -5.71 -8.38
CA LEU A 91 0.72 -4.69 -9.19
C LEU A 91 -0.76 -5.05 -9.44
N ALA A 92 -1.07 -6.33 -9.67
CA ALA A 92 -2.45 -6.79 -9.81
C ALA A 92 -3.24 -6.67 -8.49
N VAL A 93 -2.64 -7.03 -7.34
CA VAL A 93 -3.26 -6.85 -6.02
C VAL A 93 -3.53 -5.36 -5.74
N VAL A 94 -2.58 -4.47 -6.01
CA VAL A 94 -2.78 -3.01 -5.89
C VAL A 94 -3.91 -2.52 -6.78
N ALA A 95 -4.03 -3.03 -8.01
CA ALA A 95 -5.10 -2.64 -8.91
C ALA A 95 -6.49 -3.03 -8.36
N GLU A 96 -6.61 -4.19 -7.73
CA GLU A 96 -7.87 -4.63 -7.11
C GLU A 96 -8.16 -3.89 -5.80
N ALA A 97 -7.17 -3.73 -4.92
CA ALA A 97 -7.32 -2.95 -3.68
C ALA A 97 -7.76 -1.50 -3.98
N ARG A 98 -7.19 -0.88 -5.02
CA ARG A 98 -7.59 0.44 -5.50
C ARG A 98 -9.05 0.46 -5.97
N ARG A 99 -9.53 -0.56 -6.69
CA ARG A 99 -10.93 -0.68 -7.10
C ARG A 99 -11.87 -0.80 -5.90
N HIS A 100 -11.52 -1.60 -4.89
CA HIS A 100 -12.31 -1.71 -3.67
C HIS A 100 -12.39 -0.38 -2.92
N LEU A 101 -11.26 0.32 -2.77
CA LEU A 101 -11.22 1.65 -2.16
C LEU A 101 -12.13 2.64 -2.89
N GLN A 102 -12.07 2.67 -4.23
CA GLN A 102 -12.94 3.53 -5.06
C GLN A 102 -14.43 3.24 -4.80
N ASN A 103 -14.81 1.97 -4.73
CA ASN A 103 -16.20 1.58 -4.49
C ASN A 103 -16.69 1.97 -3.09
N ASN A 104 -15.86 1.79 -2.07
CA ASN A 104 -16.19 2.16 -0.70
C ASN A 104 -16.40 3.68 -0.57
N ILE A 105 -15.45 4.47 -1.09
CA ILE A 105 -15.54 5.92 -1.09
C ILE A 105 -16.77 6.41 -1.86
N ALA A 106 -17.03 5.86 -3.05
CA ALA A 106 -18.20 6.23 -3.85
C ALA A 106 -19.51 5.90 -3.11
N THR A 107 -19.55 4.79 -2.38
CA THR A 107 -20.72 4.41 -1.59
C THR A 107 -20.90 5.35 -0.40
N ALA A 108 -19.84 5.61 0.38
CA ALA A 108 -19.89 6.54 1.49
C ALA A 108 -20.33 7.95 1.06
N ALA A 109 -19.76 8.48 -0.03
CA ALA A 109 -20.12 9.78 -0.60
C ALA A 109 -21.58 9.83 -1.09
N ARG A 110 -22.14 8.71 -1.57
CA ARG A 110 -23.55 8.64 -2.00
C ARG A 110 -24.51 8.79 -0.81
N PHE A 111 -24.18 8.20 0.34
CA PHE A 111 -25.00 8.28 1.54
C PHE A 111 -24.70 9.52 2.39
N ASN A 112 -23.53 10.12 2.20
CA ASN A 112 -23.14 11.38 2.84
C ASN A 112 -22.47 12.32 1.83
N PRO A 113 -23.28 13.13 1.12
CA PRO A 113 -22.74 14.05 0.11
C PRO A 113 -21.80 15.12 0.69
N ALA A 114 -21.85 15.39 2.00
CA ALA A 114 -21.03 16.42 2.63
C ALA A 114 -19.53 16.08 2.61
N ILE A 115 -19.17 14.79 2.61
CA ILE A 115 -17.78 14.31 2.56
C ILE A 115 -17.27 14.04 1.14
N ALA A 116 -18.16 14.11 0.14
CA ALA A 116 -17.88 13.60 -1.21
C ALA A 116 -16.68 14.29 -1.87
N ALA A 117 -16.58 15.62 -1.75
CA ALA A 117 -15.52 16.39 -2.38
C ALA A 117 -14.14 16.09 -1.77
N GLU A 118 -14.07 15.97 -0.44
CA GLU A 118 -12.83 15.66 0.28
C GLU A 118 -12.34 14.24 -0.04
N MET A 119 -13.26 13.26 0.02
CA MET A 119 -12.93 11.87 -0.27
C MET A 119 -12.52 11.65 -1.73
N GLN A 120 -13.16 12.36 -2.67
CA GLN A 120 -12.77 12.30 -4.08
C GLN A 120 -11.37 12.87 -4.30
N ASN A 121 -11.03 13.99 -3.63
CA ASN A 121 -9.70 14.58 -3.71
C ASN A 121 -8.62 13.60 -3.17
N ALA A 122 -8.83 13.01 -1.99
CA ALA A 122 -7.91 12.03 -1.42
C ALA A 122 -7.72 10.80 -2.35
N LEU A 123 -8.82 10.34 -2.95
CA LEU A 123 -8.80 9.24 -3.91
C LEU A 123 -8.03 9.60 -5.19
N ASP A 124 -8.20 10.81 -5.72
CA ASP A 124 -7.50 11.28 -6.92
C ASP A 124 -5.99 11.40 -6.69
N GLN A 125 -5.58 11.92 -5.53
CA GLN A 125 -4.17 12.00 -5.14
C GLN A 125 -3.55 10.60 -5.02
N THR A 126 -4.25 9.67 -4.34
CA THR A 126 -3.83 8.28 -4.23
C THR A 126 -3.68 7.63 -5.61
N ASN A 127 -4.68 7.78 -6.48
CA ASN A 127 -4.67 7.21 -7.83
C ASN A 127 -3.54 7.77 -8.70
N ALA A 128 -3.27 9.08 -8.60
CA ALA A 128 -2.19 9.72 -9.32
C ALA A 128 -0.82 9.16 -8.89
N GLY A 129 -0.61 8.98 -7.58
CA GLY A 129 0.61 8.37 -7.06
C GLY A 129 0.77 6.89 -7.46
N ILE A 130 -0.30 6.09 -7.38
CA ILE A 130 -0.27 4.68 -7.84
C ILE A 130 0.09 4.59 -9.32
N ARG A 131 -0.49 5.44 -10.17
CA ARG A 131 -0.17 5.47 -11.61
C ARG A 131 1.30 5.77 -11.85
N VAL A 132 1.84 6.72 -11.12
CA VAL A 132 3.25 7.10 -11.15
C VAL A 132 4.17 5.93 -10.75
N LEU A 133 3.86 5.24 -9.65
CA LEU A 133 4.63 4.07 -9.20
C LEU A 133 4.57 2.94 -10.24
N HIS A 134 3.36 2.66 -10.75
CA HIS A 134 3.13 1.65 -11.76
C HIS A 134 3.92 1.91 -13.04
N ASP A 135 3.90 3.15 -13.56
CA ASP A 135 4.69 3.53 -14.74
C ASP A 135 6.20 3.38 -14.50
N ALA A 136 6.71 3.74 -13.32
CA ALA A 136 8.11 3.55 -12.97
C ALA A 136 8.48 2.06 -12.88
N LEU A 137 7.63 1.23 -12.28
CA LEU A 137 7.89 -0.21 -12.20
C LEU A 137 7.83 -0.89 -13.57
N LEU A 138 6.84 -0.58 -14.41
CA LEU A 138 6.72 -1.16 -15.74
C LEU A 138 7.86 -0.72 -16.64
N ARG A 139 7.97 0.59 -16.89
CA ARG A 139 8.82 1.14 -17.96
C ARG A 139 10.28 1.23 -17.60
N ASP A 140 10.64 1.07 -16.32
CA ASP A 140 12.03 1.16 -15.89
C ASP A 140 12.52 -0.16 -15.30
N VAL A 141 11.83 -0.66 -14.26
CA VAL A 141 12.28 -1.83 -13.51
C VAL A 141 12.01 -3.14 -14.25
N LEU A 142 10.78 -3.36 -14.70
CA LEU A 142 10.37 -4.60 -15.37
C LEU A 142 10.89 -4.68 -16.82
N ASP A 143 10.97 -3.54 -17.51
CA ASP A 143 11.65 -3.42 -18.82
C ASP A 143 13.18 -3.44 -18.72
N ARG A 144 13.74 -3.53 -17.50
CA ARG A 144 15.18 -3.65 -17.22
C ARG A 144 16.03 -2.46 -17.70
N HIS A 145 15.46 -1.26 -17.78
CA HIS A 145 16.24 -0.05 -18.07
C HIS A 145 17.08 0.38 -16.85
N PHE A 146 16.55 0.23 -15.63
CA PHE A 146 17.19 0.62 -14.36
C PHE A 146 17.78 2.04 -14.37
N ALA A 147 17.10 2.98 -15.00
CA ALA A 147 17.52 4.36 -15.21
C ALA A 147 17.26 5.25 -13.99
N THR A 148 16.18 5.00 -13.23
CA THR A 148 15.88 5.75 -12.00
C THR A 148 16.86 5.37 -10.89
N THR A 149 17.37 6.34 -10.14
CA THR A 149 18.20 6.00 -8.98
C THR A 149 17.36 5.34 -7.87
N PRO A 150 17.91 4.39 -7.11
CA PRO A 150 17.19 3.75 -6.01
C PRO A 150 16.64 4.76 -5.00
N GLU A 151 17.42 5.80 -4.67
CA GLU A 151 17.03 6.85 -3.72
C GLU A 151 15.84 7.66 -4.24
N HIS A 152 15.87 8.07 -5.51
CA HIS A 152 14.78 8.84 -6.10
C HIS A 152 13.49 8.02 -6.17
N PHE A 153 13.59 6.72 -6.52
CA PHE A 153 12.44 5.82 -6.54
C PHE A 153 11.86 5.62 -5.12
N PHE A 154 12.74 5.39 -4.15
CA PHE A 154 12.36 5.23 -2.75
C PHE A 154 11.65 6.46 -2.20
N ASP A 155 12.24 7.65 -2.37
CA ASP A 155 11.68 8.91 -1.87
C ASP A 155 10.34 9.24 -2.51
N ARG A 156 10.22 9.02 -3.82
CA ARG A 156 8.98 9.27 -4.56
C ARG A 156 7.86 8.37 -4.09
N THR A 157 8.15 7.10 -3.83
CA THR A 157 7.15 6.14 -3.38
C THR A 157 6.82 6.31 -1.89
N THR A 158 7.78 6.75 -1.07
CA THR A 158 7.53 7.14 0.33
C THR A 158 6.54 8.30 0.38
N ARG A 159 6.71 9.35 -0.44
CA ARG A 159 5.73 10.44 -0.52
C ARG A 159 4.31 9.99 -0.89
N LEU A 160 4.19 8.99 -1.78
CA LEU A 160 2.88 8.39 -2.09
C LEU A 160 2.25 7.72 -0.87
N ILE A 161 3.04 6.96 -0.12
CA ILE A 161 2.58 6.28 1.10
C ILE A 161 2.22 7.30 2.19
N ASP A 162 3.01 8.36 2.33
CA ASP A 162 2.79 9.42 3.33
C ASP A 162 1.49 10.19 3.09
N VAL A 163 1.08 10.40 1.82
CA VAL A 163 -0.23 10.97 1.49
C VAL A 163 -1.36 10.14 2.08
N GLY A 164 -1.19 8.82 2.22
CA GLY A 164 -2.19 7.96 2.84
C GLY A 164 -2.29 8.07 4.36
N TYR A 165 -1.45 8.87 5.00
CA TYR A 165 -1.50 9.12 6.45
C TYR A 165 -1.90 10.56 6.80
N GLN A 166 -2.22 11.38 5.79
CA GLN A 166 -2.69 12.76 5.93
C GLN A 166 -4.21 12.82 5.83
#